data_AF-A0A9R1FA04-F1
#
_entry.id   AF-A0A9R1FA04-F1
#
_cell.length_a   1.000
_cell.length_b   1.000
_cell.length_c   1.000
_cell.angle_alpha   90.00
_cell.angle_beta   90.00
_cell.angle_gamma   90.00
#
_symmetry.space_group_name_H-M   'P 1'
#
loop_
_entity.id
_entity.type
_entity.pdbx_description
1 polymer ?
#
loop_
_entity_poly.entity_id
_entity_poly.type
_entity_poly.pdbx_seq_one_letter_code
_entity_poly.pdbx_strand_id
1 'polypeptide(L)' 'RRRRRPSSPSPAAEHPLEDDDLLREILLRLPSQPPYLLRASLVAKRWRHIAIDPKFLRRFRVHHRKP' A
#
# COMPACT_ATOMS: atom_id res chain seq x y z
N ARG A 1 23.49 14.85 4.19
CA ARG A 1 23.36 14.52 5.63
C ARG A 1 21.92 14.84 6.09
N ARG A 2 20.95 13.92 5.89
CA ARG A 2 19.55 14.13 6.29
C ARG A 2 19.42 13.91 7.80
N ARG A 3 19.01 14.94 8.54
CA ARG A 3 18.70 14.85 9.97
C ARG A 3 17.53 13.86 10.15
N ARG A 4 17.82 12.65 10.64
CA ARG A 4 16.78 11.77 11.19
C ARG A 4 16.38 12.37 12.53
N ARG A 5 15.24 13.03 12.57
CA ARG A 5 14.56 13.41 13.82
C ARG A 5 14.05 12.10 14.43
N PRO A 6 14.45 11.70 15.65
CA PRO A 6 13.81 10.59 16.32
C PRO A 6 12.37 11.01 16.62
N SER A 7 11.42 10.41 15.93
CA SER A 7 10.00 10.57 16.24
C SER A 7 9.72 9.71 17.47
N SER A 8 9.18 10.31 18.53
CA SER A 8 8.72 9.58 19.71
C SER A 8 7.83 8.40 19.30
N PRO A 9 7.95 7.23 19.94
CA PRO A 9 7.00 6.15 19.75
C PRO A 9 5.64 6.63 20.31
N SER A 10 4.70 6.89 19.41
CA SER A 10 3.30 7.11 19.79
C SER A 10 2.71 5.75 20.18
N PRO A 11 1.97 5.63 21.30
CA PRO A 11 1.40 4.37 21.77
C PRO A 11 0.33 3.77 20.83
N ALA A 12 0.03 4.40 19.69
CA ALA A 12 -0.84 3.84 18.64
C ALA A 12 -0.15 2.78 17.75
N ALA A 13 1.12 2.46 17.99
CA ALA A 13 1.88 1.47 17.22
C ALA A 13 1.61 0.01 17.64
N GLU A 14 0.48 -0.27 18.28
CA GLU A 14 0.05 -1.63 18.68
C GLU A 14 -0.63 -2.41 17.53
N HIS A 15 -0.26 -2.15 16.28
CA HIS A 15 -0.71 -2.96 15.15
C HIS A 15 0.46 -3.82 14.66
N PRO A 16 0.46 -5.14 14.93
CA PRO A 16 1.47 -6.08 14.39
C PRO A 16 1.40 -6.23 12.87
N LEU A 17 0.38 -5.64 12.24
CA LEU A 17 0.26 -5.55 10.80
C LEU A 17 1.13 -4.37 10.36
N GLU A 18 2.30 -4.66 9.79
CA GLU A 18 3.13 -3.66 9.11
C GLU A 18 2.22 -2.76 8.26
N ASP A 19 2.31 -1.41 8.35
CA ASP A 19 1.30 -0.59 7.67
C ASP A 19 1.29 -0.78 6.13
N ASP A 20 2.32 -1.41 5.57
CA ASP A 20 2.34 -1.83 4.16
C ASP A 20 1.39 -2.98 3.87
N ASP A 21 1.18 -3.93 4.79
CA ASP A 21 0.22 -5.02 4.59
C ASP A 21 -1.21 -4.50 4.66
N LEU A 22 -1.51 -3.62 5.61
CA LEU A 22 -2.82 -2.95 5.66
C LEU A 22 -3.06 -2.12 4.39
N LEU A 23 -2.01 -1.45 3.89
CA LEU A 23 -2.10 -0.67 2.67
C LEU A 23 -2.32 -1.53 1.42
N ARG A 24 -1.69 -2.72 1.36
CA ARG A 24 -1.96 -3.71 0.31
C ARG A 24 -3.41 -4.16 0.33
N GLU A 25 -4.00 -4.39 1.50
CA GLU A 25 -5.40 -4.79 1.61
C GLU A 25 -6.35 -3.69 1.11
N ILE A 26 -6.09 -2.43 1.47
CA ILE A 26 -6.88 -1.28 0.99
C ILE A 26 -6.79 -1.19 -0.53
N LEU A 27 -5.57 -1.25 -1.09
CA LEU A 27 -5.35 -1.22 -2.53
C LEU A 27 -5.99 -2.41 -3.27
N LEU A 28 -6.03 -3.59 -2.64
CA LEU A 28 -6.63 -4.79 -3.21
C LEU A 28 -8.16 -4.66 -3.32
N ARG A 29 -8.79 -4.02 -2.34
CA ARG A 29 -10.24 -3.75 -2.31
C ARG A 29 -10.69 -2.66 -3.30
N LEU A 30 -9.76 -1.90 -3.88
CA LEU A 30 -10.10 -0.94 -4.93
C LEU A 30 -10.61 -1.66 -6.18
N PRO A 31 -11.45 -1.00 -7.01
CA PRO A 31 -11.84 -1.55 -8.30
C PRO A 31 -10.63 -1.92 -9.14
N SER A 32 -10.73 -3.01 -9.92
CA SER A 32 -9.69 -3.49 -10.84
C SER A 32 -9.30 -2.50 -11.95
N GLN A 33 -10.05 -1.40 -12.06
CA GLN A 33 -9.88 -0.39 -13.08
C GLN A 33 -8.54 0.35 -12.90
N PRO A 34 -7.69 0.42 -13.95
CA PRO A 34 -6.38 1.07 -13.91
C PRO A 34 -6.33 2.51 -13.31
N PRO A 35 -7.34 3.38 -13.52
CA PRO A 35 -7.32 4.74 -12.98
C PRO A 35 -7.28 4.80 -11.45
N TYR A 36 -7.89 3.83 -10.75
CA TYR A 36 -7.96 3.83 -9.29
C TYR A 36 -6.61 3.49 -8.67
N LEU A 37 -5.94 2.47 -9.20
CA LEU A 37 -4.61 2.09 -8.74
C LEU A 37 -3.60 3.22 -9.03
N LEU A 38 -3.72 3.88 -10.19
CA LEU A 38 -2.88 5.02 -10.53
C LEU A 38 -3.10 6.18 -9.55
N ARG A 39 -4.35 6.57 -9.28
CA ARG A 39 -4.66 7.64 -8.30
C ARG A 39 -4.16 7.30 -6.91
N ALA A 40 -4.31 6.06 -6.47
CA ALA A 40 -3.82 5.61 -5.18
C ALA A 40 -2.28 5.72 -5.09
N SER A 41 -1.56 5.41 -6.18
CA SER A 41 -0.10 5.57 -6.24
C SER A 41 0.38 7.02 -6.11
N LEU A 42 -0.48 8.00 -6.39
CA LEU A 42 -0.15 9.42 -6.29
C LEU A 42 -0.31 9.99 -4.87
N VAL A 43 -1.00 9.28 -3.97
CA VAL A 43 -1.30 9.76 -2.60
C VAL A 43 -0.02 9.94 -1.77
N ALA A 44 0.89 8.97 -1.82
CA ALA A 44 2.17 9.05 -1.13
C ALA A 44 3.22 8.10 -1.73
N LYS A 45 4.50 8.35 -1.41
CA LYS A 45 5.62 7.49 -1.85
C LYS A 45 5.44 6.03 -1.44
N ARG A 46 4.87 5.78 -0.27
CA ARG A 46 4.59 4.43 0.25
C ARG A 46 3.56 3.72 -0.63
N TRP A 47 2.45 4.38 -0.94
CA TRP A 47 1.41 3.86 -1.84
C TRP A 47 1.98 3.54 -3.23
N ARG A 48 2.82 4.43 -3.77
CA ARG A 48 3.51 4.20 -5.05
C ARG A 48 4.38 2.94 -5.01
N HIS A 49 5.15 2.75 -3.94
CA HIS A 49 6.03 1.59 -3.79
C HIS A 49 5.24 0.27 -3.80
N ILE A 50 4.08 0.22 -3.14
CA ILE A 50 3.23 -0.96 -3.15
C ILE A 50 2.55 -1.16 -4.51
N ALA A 51 2.06 -0.09 -5.13
CA ALA A 51 1.36 -0.18 -6.41
C ALA A 51 2.24 -0.71 -7.56
N ILE A 52 3.56 -0.53 -7.47
CA ILE A 52 4.53 -1.08 -8.44
C ILE A 52 5.15 -2.42 -8.01
N ASP A 53 4.82 -2.92 -6.83
CA ASP A 53 5.39 -4.16 -6.30
C ASP A 53 4.88 -5.37 -7.09
N PRO A 54 5.77 -6.23 -7.64
CA PRO A 54 5.35 -7.39 -8.44
C PRO A 54 4.49 -8.39 -7.66
N LYS A 55 4.73 -8.56 -6.35
CA LYS A 55 3.94 -9.49 -5.52
C LYS A 55 2.53 -8.95 -5.33
N PHE A 56 2.38 -7.65 -5.09
CA PHE A 56 1.10 -6.97 -5.02
C PHE A 56 0.34 -7.07 -6.35
N LEU A 57 0.98 -6.74 -7.48
CA LEU A 57 0.34 -6.81 -8.80
C LEU A 57 -0.16 -8.21 -9.15
N ARG A 58 0.59 -9.26 -8.79
CA ARG A 58 0.14 -10.65 -8.97
C ARG A 58 -1.11 -10.95 -8.15
N ARG A 59 -1.13 -10.56 -6.86
CA ARG A 59 -2.30 -10.73 -5.99
C ARG A 59 -3.51 -9.94 -6.49
N PHE A 60 -3.29 -8.70 -6.92
CA PHE A 60 -4.33 -7.84 -7.49
C PHE A 60 -4.98 -8.47 -8.72
N ARG A 61 -4.19 -8.99 -9.65
CA ARG A 61 -4.71 -9.69 -10.85
C ARG A 61 -5.52 -10.94 -10.48
N VAL A 62 -5.06 -11.75 -9.54
CA VAL A 62 -5.77 -12.97 -9.11
C VAL A 62 -7.10 -12.61 -8.43
N HIS A 63 -7.09 -11.62 -7.55
CA HIS A 63 -8.29 -11.17 -6.83
C HIS A 63 -9.37 -10.62 -7.75
N HIS A 64 -8.95 -9.90 -8.80
CA HIS A 64 -9.86 -9.25 -9.76
C HIS A 64 -10.14 -10.06 -11.01
N ARG A 65 -9.55 -11.26 -11.13
CA ARG A 65 -9.87 -12.18 -12.23
C ARG A 65 -11.30 -12.67 -12.00
N LYS A 66 -12.22 -12.20 -12.84
CA LYS A 66 -13.56 -12.80 -12.91
C LYS A 66 -13.42 -14.28 -13.33
N PRO A 67 -14.21 -15.20 -12.76
CA PRO A 67 -14.26 -16.58 -13.23
C PRO A 67 -14.61 -16.66 -14.72
#